data_AF-A0A3D0VAF9-F1
#
_entry.id   AF-A0A3D0VAF9-F1
#
_cell.length_a   1.000
_cell.length_b   1.000
_cell.length_c   1.000
_cell.angle_alpha   90.00
_cell.angle_beta   90.00
_cell.angle_gamma   90.00
#
_symmetry.space_group_name_H-M   'P 1'
#
loop_
_entity.id
_entity.type
_entity.pdbx_description
1 polymer ?
#
loop_
_entity_poly.entity_id
_entity_poly.type
_entity_poly.pdbx_seq_one_letter_code
_entity_poly.pdbx_strand_id
1 'polypeptide(L)' 'LVAQPSRFDTGRAPAGRQILWAYCHVPAGSTRDMGEAVTDQLERFAPGFRDVVVQTQVTTAAE' A
#
# COMPACT_ATOMS: atom_id res chain seq x y z
N LEU A 1 -2.47 -4.06 -8.36
CA LEU A 1 -3.08 -5.10 -7.49
C LEU A 1 -3.08 -4.59 -6.06
N VAL A 2 -4.14 -4.88 -5.29
CA VAL A 2 -4.20 -4.55 -3.86
C VAL A 2 -4.65 -5.78 -3.06
N ALA A 3 -4.13 -5.96 -1.85
CA ALA A 3 -4.50 -7.05 -0.95
C ALA A 3 -4.53 -6.60 0.51
N GLN A 4 -5.53 -7.07 1.27
CA GLN A 4 -5.70 -6.78 2.70
C GLN A 4 -5.65 -8.07 3.53
N PRO A 5 -4.46 -8.61 3.83
CA PRO A 5 -4.29 -9.92 4.47
C PRO A 5 -4.82 -9.98 5.91
N SER A 6 -4.83 -8.86 6.64
CA SER A 6 -5.30 -8.81 8.03
C SER A 6 -6.78 -9.15 8.22
N ARG A 7 -7.55 -9.25 7.13
CA ARG A 7 -8.94 -9.78 7.17
C ARG A 7 -9.00 -11.30 7.36
N PHE A 8 -7.91 -12.01 7.08
CA PHE A 8 -7.85 -13.48 7.11
C PHE A 8 -6.80 -14.00 8.11
N ASP A 9 -5.82 -13.18 8.45
CA ASP A 9 -4.78 -13.48 9.44
C ASP A 9 -4.60 -12.28 10.38
N THR A 10 -5.24 -12.34 11.55
CA THR A 10 -5.22 -11.25 12.53
C THR A 10 -3.85 -11.04 13.17
N GLY A 11 -2.91 -11.98 13.02
CA GLY A 11 -1.53 -11.83 13.50
C GLY A 11 -0.69 -10.86 12.65
N ARG A 12 -1.18 -10.45 11.47
CA ARG A 12 -0.47 -9.56 10.54
C ARG A 12 -0.47 -8.09 10.97
N ALA A 13 -1.36 -7.70 11.86
CA ALA A 13 -1.51 -6.32 12.30
C ALA A 13 -1.81 -6.26 13.81
N PRO A 14 -1.39 -5.20 14.53
CA PRO A 14 -1.88 -4.95 15.87
C PRO A 14 -3.41 -4.86 15.93
N ALA A 15 -3.99 -5.15 17.09
CA ALA A 15 -5.44 -5.07 17.28
C ALA A 15 -6.00 -3.69 16.87
N GLY A 16 -7.10 -3.70 16.10
CA GLY A 16 -7.73 -2.48 15.57
C GLY A 16 -6.98 -1.82 14.41
N ARG A 17 -5.88 -2.40 13.91
CA ARG A 17 -5.15 -1.94 12.72
C ARG A 17 -5.31 -2.94 11.57
N GLN A 18 -4.95 -2.51 10.36
CA GLN A 18 -4.96 -3.34 9.16
C GLN A 18 -3.67 -3.12 8.39
N ILE A 19 -3.23 -4.15 7.64
CA ILE A 19 -2.14 -4.02 6.66
C ILE A 19 -2.75 -4.10 5.26
N LEU A 20 -2.31 -3.19 4.39
CA LEU A 20 -2.66 -3.16 2.98
C LEU A 20 -1.38 -3.28 2.16
N TRP A 21 -1.35 -4.23 1.23
CA TRP A 21 -0.27 -4.37 0.25
C TRP A 21 -0.76 -3.88 -1.10
N ALA A 22 0.07 -3.12 -1.79
CA ALA A 22 -0.18 -2.68 -3.15
C ALA A 22 1.02 -3.01 -4.03
N TYR A 23 0.74 -3.38 -5.28
CA TYR A 23 1.74 -3.67 -6.30
C TYR A 23 1.34 -3.02 -7.62
N CYS A 24 2.31 -2.41 -8.28
CA CYS A 24 2.18 -1.87 -9.62
C CYS A 24 3.38 -2.28 -10.48
N HIS A 25 3.19 -2.33 -11.79
CA HIS A 25 4.27 -2.59 -12.73
C HIS A 25 5.04 -1.31 -13.04
N VAL A 26 6.35 -1.43 -13.03
CA VAL A 26 7.32 -0.44 -13.49
C VAL A 26 8.39 -1.15 -14.34
N PRO A 27 9.18 -0.44 -15.15
CA PRO A 27 10.32 -1.03 -15.82
C PRO A 27 11.29 -1.73 -14.84
N ALA A 28 11.98 -2.76 -15.31
CA ALA A 28 12.98 -3.47 -14.52
C ALA A 28 14.08 -2.50 -14.02
N GLY A 29 14.45 -2.60 -12.74
CA GLY A 29 15.46 -1.72 -12.13
C GLY A 29 15.02 -0.27 -11.95
N SER A 30 13.72 0.04 -12.07
CA SER A 30 13.23 1.40 -11.85
C SER A 30 13.41 1.83 -10.40
N THR A 31 14.05 2.98 -10.20
CA THR A 31 14.22 3.65 -8.90
C THR A 31 13.06 4.60 -8.59
N ARG A 32 11.99 4.61 -9.40
CA ARG A 32 10.88 5.54 -9.21
C ARG A 32 10.03 5.11 -8.03
N ASP A 33 9.89 6.00 -7.06
CA ASP A 33 8.89 5.86 -6.00
C ASP A 33 7.48 6.06 -6.60
N MET A 34 6.66 5.02 -6.47
CA MET A 34 5.27 4.99 -6.94
C MET A 34 4.26 5.13 -5.79
N GLY A 35 4.70 5.37 -4.56
CA GLY A 35 3.88 5.46 -3.36
C GLY A 35 2.73 6.44 -3.49
N GLU A 36 3.01 7.70 -3.85
CA GLU A 36 1.98 8.73 -4.02
C GLU A 36 0.99 8.38 -5.14
N ALA A 37 1.46 7.87 -6.28
CA ALA A 37 0.59 7.49 -7.39
C ALA A 37 -0.35 6.33 -7.02
N VAL A 38 0.12 5.37 -6.21
CA VAL A 38 -0.71 4.30 -5.68
C VAL A 38 -1.70 4.83 -4.64
N THR A 39 -1.24 5.71 -3.74
CA THR A 39 -2.11 6.34 -2.73
C THR A 39 -3.21 7.17 -3.37
N ASP A 40 -2.92 7.96 -4.41
CA ASP A 40 -3.92 8.70 -5.20
C ASP A 40 -4.96 7.78 -5.82
N GLN A 41 -4.50 6.65 -6.37
CA GLN A 41 -5.40 5.67 -6.96
C GLN A 41 -6.31 5.04 -5.91
N LEU A 42 -5.80 4.77 -4.70
CA LEU A 42 -6.62 4.27 -3.58
C LEU A 42 -7.61 5.33 -3.09
N GLU A 43 -7.17 6.57 -2.88
CA GLU A 43 -8.00 7.70 -2.46
C GLU A 43 -9.18 7.93 -3.41
N ARG A 44 -8.94 7.81 -4.73
CA ARG A 44 -9.99 7.91 -5.75
C ARG A 44 -11.12 6.89 -5.57
N PHE A 45 -10.84 5.70 -5.06
CA PHE A 45 -11.84 4.64 -4.84
C PHE A 45 -12.29 4.49 -3.39
N ALA A 46 -11.52 5.03 -2.44
CA ALA A 46 -11.80 5.04 -1.02
C ALA A 46 -11.46 6.44 -0.46
N PRO A 47 -12.35 7.43 -0.62
CA PRO A 47 -12.12 8.77 -0.11
C PRO A 47 -11.90 8.77 1.41
N GLY A 48 -10.89 9.53 1.87
CA GLY A 48 -10.40 9.54 3.24
C GLY A 48 -9.38 8.43 3.55
N PHE A 49 -8.91 7.70 2.54
CA PHE A 49 -7.88 6.66 2.74
C PHE A 49 -6.60 7.26 3.32
N ARG A 50 -6.15 8.41 2.81
CA ARG A 50 -4.95 9.10 3.31
C ARG A 50 -5.04 9.41 4.81
N ASP A 51 -6.24 9.72 5.31
CA ASP A 51 -6.45 10.11 6.71
C ASP A 51 -6.28 8.95 7.71
N VAL A 52 -6.37 7.70 7.24
CA VAL A 52 -6.26 6.50 8.08
C VAL A 52 -4.91 5.79 7.96
N VAL A 53 -4.02 6.26 7.07
CA VAL A 53 -2.68 5.69 6.91
C VAL A 53 -1.78 6.17 8.03
N VAL A 54 -1.36 5.23 8.89
CA VAL A 54 -0.46 5.53 10.02
C VAL A 54 1.02 5.39 9.68
N GLN A 55 1.35 4.58 8.68
CA GLN A 55 2.71 4.36 8.19
C GLN A 55 2.65 3.79 6.77
N THR A 56 3.62 4.18 5.93
CA THR A 56 3.79 3.65 4.57
C THR A 56 5.24 3.25 4.38
N GLN A 57 5.46 2.17 3.63
CA GLN A 57 6.77 1.74 3.15
C GLN A 57 6.63 1.46 1.66
N VAL A 58 7.59 1.95 0.86
CA VAL A 58 7.69 1.66 -0.56
C VAL A 58 9.02 0.96 -0.81
N THR A 59 9.00 -0.05 -1.67
CA THR A 59 10.21 -0.70 -2.21
C THR A 59 10.16 -0.51 -3.71
N THR A 60 11.17 0.17 -4.27
CA THR A 60 11.27 0.37 -5.72
C THR A 60 11.73 -0.90 -6.41
N ALA A 61 11.68 -0.95 -7.75
CA ALA A 61 12.13 -2.13 -8.48
C ALA A 61 13.66 -2.27 -8.55
N ALA A 62 14.42 -1.31 -8.01
CA ALA A 62 15.87 -1.33 -7.93
C ALA A 62 16.39 -1.85 -6.56
N GLU A 63 15.50 -2.03 -5.59
CA GLU A 63 15.79 -2.52 -4.23
C GLU A 63 15.35 -3.98 -4.06
#